data_AF-A0A5N6DE56-F1
#
_entry.id   AF-A0A5N6DE56-F1
#
_cell.length_a   1.000
_cell.length_b   1.000
_cell.length_c   1.000
_cell.angle_alpha   90.00
_cell.angle_beta   90.00
_cell.angle_gamma   90.00
#
_symmetry.space_group_name_H-M   'P 1'
#
loop_
_entity.id
_entity.type
_entity.pdbx_description
1 polymer ?
#
loop_
_entity_poly.entity_id
_entity_poly.type
_entity_poly.pdbx_seq_one_letter_code
_entity_poly.pdbx_strand_id
1 'polypeptide(L)'
;MRHYRAGSQIYIFGFSRGAYTARFLNEMLDHAGLLSADNEEMIPFIWEAFSSYKLTVGGKNQLEQEESKKTLQFLKACRETVCREVDRIHFLGLFDTVNSTAEFQVNAEVKPNSEIIRHALSIDERRVKFYPVLIEPKKEYQFRVHRRLWPWSFRGSTTCGQGGGDSGKQDIQEVWFPGCHSDVGGGWDFDKEEDWRLSHGPLVWMVYEAQRAGLHFDKEKLDMLVSSERQVKVDSVDKRSEKLARDSPEDLVKSLHLSSTKGVLHDSLKTGEGTRFWYLMEHIPFRRMVLQLDGSWKPTRWPLHRGRSRDIPKYAQIHVSAIERMKADTTYRPMNVILEGPAVQKGKVSAQFDIGEWKVWCHKGDRVREAYVRE
;
A
#
# COMPACT_ATOMS: atom_id res chain seq x y z
N MET A 1 2.48 -22.41 6.57
CA MET A 1 3.45 -23.51 6.48
C MET A 1 2.76 -24.84 6.20
N ARG A 2 1.86 -25.31 7.08
CA ARG A 2 1.17 -26.61 7.00
C ARG A 2 0.55 -26.99 5.64
N HIS A 3 -0.01 -26.02 4.91
CA HIS A 3 -0.73 -26.25 3.66
C HIS A 3 0.07 -25.92 2.39
N TYR A 4 1.31 -25.45 2.52
CA TYR A 4 2.10 -25.05 1.36
C TYR A 4 2.59 -26.28 0.58
N ARG A 5 2.37 -26.25 -0.74
CA ARG A 5 2.89 -27.23 -1.69
C ARG A 5 3.95 -26.56 -2.55
N ALA A 6 5.03 -27.28 -2.86
CA ALA A 6 6.08 -26.75 -3.73
C ALA A 6 5.50 -26.26 -5.07
N GLY A 7 6.00 -25.11 -5.55
CA GLY A 7 5.49 -24.43 -6.75
C GLY A 7 4.18 -23.65 -6.55
N SER A 8 3.63 -23.61 -5.34
CA SER A 8 2.46 -22.76 -5.05
C SER A 8 2.85 -21.30 -5.04
N GLN A 9 2.12 -20.47 -5.79
CA GLN A 9 2.27 -19.02 -5.76
C GLN A 9 1.75 -18.45 -4.43
N ILE A 10 2.50 -17.51 -3.86
CA ILE A 10 2.12 -16.84 -2.61
C ILE A 10 1.60 -15.43 -2.93
N TYR A 11 0.41 -15.14 -2.43
CA TYR A 11 -0.26 -13.85 -2.50
C TYR A 11 -0.36 -13.30 -1.08
N ILE A 12 0.13 -12.08 -0.84
CA ILE A 12 0.09 -11.43 0.46
C ILE A 12 -0.71 -10.13 0.33
N PHE A 13 -1.69 -9.95 1.21
CA PHE A 13 -2.47 -8.73 1.30
C PHE A 13 -2.33 -8.10 2.68
N GLY A 14 -2.39 -6.78 2.74
CA GLY A 14 -2.46 -6.08 4.02
C GLY A 14 -3.00 -4.68 3.90
N PHE A 15 -3.67 -4.22 4.95
CA PHE A 15 -4.14 -2.84 5.12
C PHE A 15 -3.46 -2.20 6.33
N SER A 16 -3.08 -0.92 6.23
CA SER A 16 -2.58 -0.14 7.35
C SER A 16 -1.31 -0.73 7.95
N ARG A 17 -1.31 -0.98 9.27
CA ARG A 17 -0.27 -1.75 9.96
C ARG A 17 -0.17 -3.18 9.46
N GLY A 18 -1.26 -3.79 9.01
CA GLY A 18 -1.25 -5.10 8.38
C GLY A 18 -0.51 -5.10 7.04
N ALA A 19 -0.56 -4.00 6.28
CA ALA A 19 0.24 -3.81 5.07
C ALA A 19 1.74 -3.69 5.40
N TYR A 20 2.06 -3.05 6.53
CA TYR A 20 3.41 -3.01 7.05
C TYR A 20 3.88 -4.42 7.44
N THR A 21 3.07 -5.17 8.21
CA THR A 21 3.35 -6.58 8.53
C THR A 21 3.51 -7.45 7.28
N ALA A 22 2.71 -7.25 6.24
CA ALA A 22 2.83 -7.96 4.96
C ALA A 22 4.18 -7.73 4.29
N ARG A 23 4.69 -6.49 4.30
CA ARG A 23 6.04 -6.17 3.80
C ARG A 23 7.14 -6.85 4.63
N PHE A 24 7.00 -6.82 5.96
CA PHE A 24 7.94 -7.49 6.86
C PHE A 24 7.95 -9.00 6.65
N LEU A 25 6.76 -9.60 6.48
CA LEU A 25 6.63 -11.02 6.19
C LEU A 25 7.27 -11.38 4.84
N ASN A 26 7.05 -10.58 3.79
CA ASN A 26 7.73 -10.76 2.51
C ASN A 26 9.26 -10.78 2.71
N GLU A 27 9.80 -9.77 3.42
CA GLU A 27 11.25 -9.68 3.67
C GLU A 27 11.75 -10.85 4.53
N MET A 28 10.99 -11.29 5.54
CA MET A 28 11.36 -12.44 6.36
C MET A 28 11.41 -13.71 5.52
N LEU A 29 10.45 -13.92 4.62
CA LEU A 29 10.44 -15.05 3.69
C LEU A 29 11.62 -15.00 2.70
N ASP A 30 12.04 -13.81 2.25
CA ASP A 30 13.24 -13.67 1.42
C ASP A 30 14.52 -14.14 2.13
N HIS A 31 14.62 -13.91 3.44
CA HIS A 31 15.82 -14.22 4.22
C HIS A 31 15.81 -15.64 4.81
N ALA A 32 14.72 -16.00 5.46
CA ALA A 32 14.58 -17.27 6.17
C ALA A 32 13.96 -18.38 5.30
N GLY A 33 13.20 -18.05 4.25
CA GLY A 33 12.36 -19.02 3.54
C GLY A 33 11.09 -19.40 4.32
N LEU A 34 10.31 -20.33 3.79
CA LEU A 34 9.13 -20.87 4.49
C LEU A 34 9.50 -22.14 5.23
N LEU A 35 9.40 -22.10 6.55
CA LEU A 35 9.61 -23.25 7.43
C LEU A 35 8.76 -24.47 7.00
N SER A 36 9.35 -25.65 7.11
CA SER A 36 8.61 -26.91 6.97
C SER A 36 7.53 -27.04 8.04
N ALA A 37 6.44 -27.73 7.72
CA ALA A 37 5.27 -27.86 8.59
C ALA A 37 5.59 -28.41 9.99
N ASP A 38 6.66 -29.20 10.13
CA ASP A 38 7.03 -29.88 11.37
C ASP A 38 8.06 -29.10 12.21
N ASN A 39 8.51 -27.92 11.75
CA ASN A 39 9.55 -27.12 12.38
C ASN A 39 8.99 -25.80 12.97
N GLU A 40 7.74 -25.80 13.45
CA GLU A 40 7.11 -24.58 14.00
C GLU A 40 7.84 -24.06 15.26
N GLU A 41 8.51 -24.94 16.00
CA GLU A 41 9.35 -24.57 17.16
C GLU A 41 10.54 -23.66 16.77
N MET A 42 10.89 -23.58 15.49
CA MET A 42 11.95 -22.68 15.01
C MET A 42 11.50 -21.23 14.85
N ILE A 43 10.19 -20.95 14.89
CA ILE A 43 9.64 -19.61 14.69
C ILE A 43 10.25 -18.57 15.65
N PRO A 44 10.34 -18.81 16.97
CA PRO A 44 10.90 -17.82 17.89
C PRO A 44 12.35 -17.47 17.56
N PHE A 45 13.17 -18.45 17.21
CA PHE A 45 14.59 -18.24 16.86
C PHE A 45 14.75 -17.48 15.54
N ILE A 46 13.94 -17.80 14.52
CA ILE A 46 13.95 -17.07 13.25
C ILE A 46 13.48 -15.64 13.47
N TRP A 47 12.44 -15.44 14.27
CA TRP A 47 11.94 -14.10 14.60
C TRP A 47 12.99 -13.28 15.34
N GLU A 48 13.66 -13.85 16.33
CA GLU A 48 14.72 -13.19 17.10
C GLU A 48 15.89 -12.81 16.20
N ALA A 49 16.38 -13.75 15.38
CA ALA A 49 17.47 -13.50 14.44
C ALA A 49 17.09 -12.45 13.39
N PHE A 50 15.87 -12.50 12.84
CA PHE A 50 15.39 -11.52 11.88
C PHE A 50 15.21 -10.14 12.51
N SER A 51 14.71 -10.07 13.75
CA SER A 51 14.54 -8.82 14.49
C SER A 51 15.89 -8.18 14.80
N SER A 52 16.87 -8.94 15.33
CA SER A 52 18.23 -8.45 15.55
C SER A 52 18.89 -8.01 14.23
N TYR A 53 18.74 -8.79 13.15
CA TYR A 53 19.20 -8.39 11.82
C TYR A 53 18.60 -7.02 11.43
N LYS A 54 17.28 -6.85 11.49
CA LYS A 54 16.61 -5.60 11.09
C LYS A 54 17.03 -4.38 11.93
N LEU A 55 17.35 -4.57 13.20
CA LEU A 55 17.78 -3.49 14.10
C LEU A 55 19.26 -3.11 13.90
N THR A 56 20.10 -4.07 13.53
CA THR A 56 21.56 -3.86 13.36
C THR A 56 21.95 -3.52 11.92
N VAL A 57 21.09 -3.85 10.96
CA VAL A 57 21.28 -3.56 9.53
C VAL A 57 21.39 -2.06 9.28
N GLY A 58 22.50 -1.67 8.64
CA GLY A 58 22.82 -0.26 8.39
C GLY A 58 23.59 0.42 9.53
N GLY A 59 23.88 -0.32 10.60
CA GLY A 59 24.74 0.12 11.71
C GLY A 59 26.11 0.62 11.24
N LYS A 60 26.57 1.71 11.86
CA LYS A 60 27.87 2.32 11.56
C LYS A 60 29.01 1.67 12.35
N ASN A 61 28.69 1.03 13.47
CA ASN A 61 29.68 0.46 14.38
C ASN A 61 30.06 -0.95 13.93
N GLN A 62 31.31 -1.35 14.20
CA GLN A 62 31.82 -2.67 13.81
C GLN A 62 31.03 -3.81 14.46
N LEU A 63 30.66 -3.66 15.74
CA LEU A 63 29.87 -4.64 16.48
C LEU A 63 28.50 -4.92 15.81
N GLU A 64 27.77 -3.88 15.42
CA GLU A 64 26.47 -4.01 14.73
C GLU A 64 26.63 -4.68 13.37
N GLN A 65 27.74 -4.40 12.67
CA GLN A 65 28.04 -5.03 11.38
C GLN A 65 28.41 -6.51 11.53
N GLU A 66 29.07 -6.90 12.62
CA GLU A 66 29.36 -8.30 12.92
C GLU A 66 28.10 -9.05 13.36
N GLU A 67 27.26 -8.44 14.20
CA GLU A 67 25.99 -9.02 14.63
C GLU A 67 25.03 -9.23 13.46
N SER A 68 24.87 -8.22 12.58
CA SER A 68 24.05 -8.34 11.37
C SER A 68 24.56 -9.44 10.41
N LYS A 69 25.88 -9.62 10.29
CA LYS A 69 26.46 -10.74 9.50
C LYS A 69 26.15 -12.09 10.13
N LYS A 70 26.30 -12.21 11.45
CA LYS A 70 26.05 -13.45 12.20
C LYS A 70 24.58 -13.87 12.13
N THR A 71 23.66 -12.93 12.38
CA THR A 71 22.21 -13.18 12.28
C THR A 71 21.81 -13.51 10.84
N LEU A 72 22.35 -12.82 9.85
CA LEU A 72 22.12 -13.15 8.44
C LEU A 72 22.63 -14.57 8.10
N GLN A 73 23.79 -14.97 8.63
CA GLN A 73 24.31 -16.33 8.43
C GLN A 73 23.42 -17.38 9.08
N PHE A 74 22.86 -17.11 10.27
CA PHE A 74 21.88 -17.97 10.91
C PHE A 74 20.61 -18.11 10.05
N LEU A 75 20.05 -17.01 9.55
CA LEU A 75 18.86 -17.03 8.69
C LEU A 75 19.10 -17.85 7.41
N LYS A 76 20.28 -17.72 6.79
CA LYS A 76 20.68 -18.57 5.66
C LYS A 76 20.74 -20.05 6.02
N ALA A 77 21.37 -20.38 7.14
CA ALA A 77 21.46 -21.76 7.59
C ALA A 77 20.06 -22.34 7.83
N CYS A 78 19.15 -21.58 8.46
CA CYS A 78 17.75 -21.97 8.60
C CYS A 78 17.08 -22.20 7.24
N ARG A 79 17.29 -21.28 6.30
CA ARG A 79 16.74 -21.36 4.93
C ARG A 79 17.15 -22.66 4.22
N GLU A 80 18.40 -23.06 4.37
CA GLU A 80 18.96 -24.24 3.71
C GLU A 80 18.64 -25.57 4.41
N THR A 81 18.34 -25.55 5.72
CA THR A 81 18.22 -26.77 6.54
C THR A 81 16.80 -27.10 6.98
N VAL A 82 16.00 -26.11 7.36
CA VAL A 82 14.68 -26.32 7.99
C VAL A 82 13.52 -25.76 7.18
N CYS A 83 13.80 -24.99 6.13
CA CYS A 83 12.81 -24.36 5.26
C CYS A 83 12.68 -25.05 3.90
N ARG A 84 11.55 -24.83 3.26
CA ARG A 84 11.19 -25.32 1.93
C ARG A 84 11.50 -24.28 0.86
N GLU A 85 11.55 -24.75 -0.39
CA GLU A 85 11.64 -23.89 -1.58
C GLU A 85 10.41 -23.02 -1.67
N VAL A 86 10.66 -21.73 -1.73
CA VAL A 86 9.65 -20.73 -1.99
C VAL A 86 10.18 -19.86 -3.09
N ASP A 87 9.47 -19.88 -4.19
CA ASP A 87 9.66 -18.91 -5.25
C ASP A 87 9.43 -17.50 -4.70
N ARG A 88 9.80 -16.53 -5.51
CA ARG A 88 9.51 -15.14 -5.19
C ARG A 88 8.02 -14.95 -4.90
N ILE A 89 7.68 -14.13 -3.91
CA ILE A 89 6.27 -13.79 -3.63
C ILE A 89 5.65 -13.24 -4.91
N HIS A 90 4.57 -13.87 -5.35
CA HIS A 90 4.00 -13.61 -6.67
C HIS A 90 3.26 -12.26 -6.68
N PHE A 91 2.45 -12.00 -5.65
CA PHE A 91 1.68 -10.77 -5.54
C PHE A 91 1.70 -10.20 -4.13
N LEU A 92 1.97 -8.90 -4.01
CA LEU A 92 1.88 -8.14 -2.77
C LEU A 92 0.89 -6.98 -2.94
N GLY A 93 -0.30 -7.14 -2.36
CA GLY A 93 -1.38 -6.15 -2.38
C GLY A 93 -1.45 -5.35 -1.08
N LEU A 94 -1.22 -4.04 -1.15
CA LEU A 94 -1.13 -3.16 0.00
C LEU A 94 -2.21 -2.08 -0.07
N PHE A 95 -2.91 -1.86 1.03
CA PHE A 95 -3.78 -0.71 1.23
C PHE A 95 -3.16 0.21 2.29
N ASP A 96 -2.88 1.43 1.88
CA ASP A 96 -2.43 2.57 2.66
C ASP A 96 -1.47 2.22 3.81
N THR A 97 -0.32 1.64 3.48
CA THR A 97 0.72 1.23 4.44
C THR A 97 1.17 2.40 5.33
N VAL A 98 1.04 2.24 6.65
CA VAL A 98 1.48 3.23 7.65
C VAL A 98 2.35 2.58 8.72
N ASN A 99 3.37 3.31 9.20
CA ASN A 99 4.18 2.92 10.36
C ASN A 99 3.71 3.68 11.61
N SER A 100 2.75 3.12 12.35
CA SER A 100 2.07 3.83 13.45
C SER A 100 2.74 3.65 14.83
N THR A 101 3.87 2.94 14.97
CA THR A 101 4.55 2.76 16.26
C THR A 101 5.65 3.80 16.46
N ALA A 102 5.58 4.56 17.56
CA ALA A 102 6.53 5.63 17.88
C ALA A 102 7.95 5.15 18.21
N GLU A 103 8.15 3.85 18.50
CA GLU A 103 9.40 3.32 19.07
C GLU A 103 10.22 2.43 18.13
N PHE A 104 9.66 2.05 16.98
CA PHE A 104 10.32 1.16 16.02
C PHE A 104 10.34 1.80 14.64
N GLN A 105 11.26 2.74 14.42
CA GLN A 105 11.76 3.02 13.07
C GLN A 105 12.66 1.86 12.63
N VAL A 106 12.12 0.64 12.60
CA VAL A 106 12.76 -0.45 11.89
C VAL A 106 12.72 -0.06 10.41
N ASN A 107 13.85 -0.17 9.73
CA ASN A 107 14.03 0.24 8.34
C ASN A 107 13.03 -0.48 7.40
N ALA A 108 11.80 0.01 7.33
CA ALA A 108 10.77 -0.38 6.35
C ALA A 108 11.04 0.24 4.98
N GLU A 109 12.10 1.03 4.90
CA GLU A 109 12.75 1.56 3.71
C GLU A 109 13.44 0.46 2.89
N VAL A 110 13.09 -0.82 3.07
CA VAL A 110 13.55 -1.89 2.17
C VAL A 110 12.45 -2.14 1.13
N LYS A 111 12.82 -2.01 -0.14
CA LYS A 111 11.96 -2.36 -1.27
C LYS A 111 11.62 -3.86 -1.21
N PRO A 112 10.34 -4.26 -1.07
CA PRO A 112 9.94 -5.66 -1.05
C PRO A 112 10.35 -6.39 -2.33
N ASN A 113 10.59 -7.68 -2.22
CA ASN A 113 11.05 -8.52 -3.33
C ASN A 113 9.92 -9.38 -3.91
N SER A 114 8.75 -8.82 -4.18
CA SER A 114 7.67 -9.53 -4.85
C SER A 114 7.71 -9.30 -6.37
N GLU A 115 7.14 -10.21 -7.16
CA GLU A 115 7.06 -10.10 -8.63
C GLU A 115 6.14 -8.94 -9.03
N ILE A 116 4.93 -8.92 -8.49
CA ILE A 116 3.92 -7.89 -8.70
C ILE A 116 3.61 -7.23 -7.37
N ILE A 117 3.69 -5.89 -7.32
CA ILE A 117 3.34 -5.10 -6.15
C ILE A 117 2.30 -4.06 -6.54
N ARG A 118 1.21 -4.01 -5.77
CA ARG A 118 0.14 -3.03 -5.90
C ARG A 118 -0.09 -2.35 -4.57
N HIS A 119 -0.05 -1.03 -4.56
CA HIS A 119 -0.24 -0.25 -3.34
C HIS A 119 -1.24 0.87 -3.60
N ALA A 120 -2.44 0.73 -3.00
CA ALA A 120 -3.46 1.77 -2.99
C ALA A 120 -3.16 2.75 -1.84
N LEU A 121 -3.10 4.05 -2.13
CA LEU A 121 -2.73 5.11 -1.19
C LEU A 121 -3.87 6.11 -1.03
N SER A 122 -4.06 6.66 0.18
CA SER A 122 -5.11 7.66 0.43
C SER A 122 -4.60 9.10 0.23
N ILE A 123 -5.37 9.91 -0.50
CA ILE A 123 -5.08 11.33 -0.77
C ILE A 123 -5.41 12.22 0.43
N ASP A 124 -6.54 11.98 1.10
CA ASP A 124 -7.16 12.92 2.05
C ASP A 124 -6.88 12.57 3.53
N GLU A 125 -5.99 11.62 3.81
CA GLU A 125 -5.56 11.33 5.18
C GLU A 125 -4.60 12.41 5.72
N ARG A 126 -4.81 12.81 6.98
CA ARG A 126 -4.17 14.00 7.58
C ARG A 126 -3.65 13.78 9.00
N ARG A 127 -3.78 12.59 9.57
CA ARG A 127 -3.28 12.30 10.92
C ARG A 127 -1.76 12.17 10.87
N VAL A 128 -1.09 12.83 11.81
CA VAL A 128 0.39 12.92 11.89
C VAL A 128 1.10 11.56 11.99
N LYS A 129 0.43 10.50 12.45
CA LYS A 129 0.98 9.13 12.52
C LYS A 129 0.63 8.24 11.33
N PHE A 130 -0.13 8.75 10.37
CA PHE A 130 -0.59 8.04 9.18
C PHE A 130 0.17 8.54 7.94
N TYR A 131 1.48 8.69 8.05
CA TYR A 131 2.32 8.93 6.88
C TYR A 131 2.43 7.66 6.04
N PRO A 132 2.22 7.75 4.71
CA PRO A 132 2.32 6.59 3.85
C PRO A 132 3.78 6.15 3.72
N VAL A 133 4.01 4.85 3.80
CA VAL A 133 5.32 4.26 3.52
C VAL A 133 5.36 3.85 2.05
N LEU A 134 5.90 4.73 1.20
CA LEU A 134 6.05 4.47 -0.24
C LEU A 134 7.02 3.31 -0.51
N ILE A 135 6.87 2.66 -1.66
CA ILE A 135 7.76 1.59 -2.12
C ILE A 135 8.93 2.17 -2.90
N GLU A 136 8.67 3.12 -3.81
CA GLU A 136 9.72 3.74 -4.64
C GLU A 136 9.70 5.28 -4.57
N PRO A 137 10.15 5.90 -3.46
CA PRO A 137 10.45 7.33 -3.45
C PRO A 137 11.63 7.60 -4.43
N LYS A 138 11.38 8.29 -5.54
CA LYS A 138 12.42 8.65 -6.52
C LYS A 138 13.41 9.70 -5.94
N LYS A 139 14.62 9.21 -5.68
CA LYS A 139 15.94 9.85 -5.44
C LYS A 139 16.23 10.63 -4.13
N GLU A 140 17.46 10.36 -3.66
CA GLU A 140 18.24 10.95 -2.56
C GLU A 140 17.72 10.83 -1.13
N TYR A 141 17.20 9.65 -0.78
CA TYR A 141 17.68 8.98 0.44
C TYR A 141 17.91 7.51 0.10
N GLN A 142 19.07 7.03 0.51
CA GLN A 142 19.70 5.80 0.05
C GLN A 142 18.83 4.56 0.36
N PHE A 143 18.25 3.94 -0.67
CA PHE A 143 18.13 2.50 -0.62
C PHE A 143 19.53 1.94 -0.76
N ARG A 144 20.16 1.59 0.36
CA ARG A 144 21.18 0.55 0.33
C ARG A 144 20.48 -0.69 -0.19
N VAL A 145 20.65 -0.98 -1.49
CA VAL A 145 20.33 -2.28 -2.04
C VAL A 145 21.24 -3.26 -1.30
N HIS A 146 20.71 -3.88 -0.26
CA HIS A 146 21.47 -4.90 0.46
C HIS A 146 21.74 -6.03 -0.52
N ARG A 147 23.00 -6.49 -0.53
CA ARG A 147 23.47 -7.56 -1.41
C ARG A 147 22.61 -8.79 -1.13
N ARG A 148 21.64 -9.02 -2.02
CA ARG A 148 20.57 -10.00 -1.87
C ARG A 148 21.16 -11.41 -1.86
N LEU A 149 20.52 -12.29 -1.10
CA LEU A 149 20.80 -13.71 -1.21
C LEU A 149 20.22 -14.23 -2.51
N TRP A 150 21.07 -14.94 -3.24
CA TRP A 150 20.86 -15.49 -4.58
C TRP A 150 19.49 -16.19 -4.73
N PRO A 151 18.81 -16.12 -5.89
CA PRO A 151 17.62 -16.92 -6.15
C PRO A 151 17.92 -18.42 -6.05
N TRP A 152 16.94 -19.26 -5.70
CA TRP A 152 17.14 -20.70 -5.54
C TRP A 152 17.69 -21.41 -6.81
N SER A 153 17.62 -20.75 -7.96
CA SER A 153 18.02 -21.24 -9.29
C SER A 153 19.52 -21.32 -9.58
N PHE A 154 20.40 -21.42 -8.59
CA PHE A 154 21.80 -21.85 -8.81
C PHE A 154 22.13 -23.13 -8.03
N ARG A 155 21.42 -24.21 -8.36
CA ARG A 155 22.04 -25.54 -8.36
C ARG A 155 22.43 -25.90 -9.78
N GLY A 156 23.60 -25.43 -10.20
CA GLY A 156 24.27 -25.92 -11.41
C GLY A 156 24.77 -24.84 -12.34
N SER A 157 25.95 -24.26 -12.05
CA SER A 157 27.00 -24.02 -13.06
C SER A 157 28.21 -23.37 -12.38
N THR A 158 29.30 -24.12 -12.30
CA THR A 158 30.65 -23.64 -12.05
C THR A 158 31.10 -22.71 -13.18
N THR A 159 31.12 -21.39 -12.95
CA THR A 159 32.20 -20.51 -13.41
C THR A 159 32.13 -19.17 -12.68
N CYS A 160 33.23 -18.83 -12.03
CA CYS A 160 33.60 -17.48 -11.60
C CYS A 160 33.70 -16.55 -12.82
N GLY A 161 32.95 -15.45 -12.81
CA GLY A 161 33.01 -14.42 -13.86
C GLY A 161 32.07 -13.26 -13.56
N GLN A 162 32.60 -12.04 -13.65
CA GLN A 162 31.88 -10.78 -13.49
C GLN A 162 30.67 -10.70 -14.44
N GLY A 163 29.52 -10.24 -13.96
CA GLY A 163 28.37 -9.94 -14.80
C GLY A 163 27.13 -9.62 -13.97
N GLY A 164 26.51 -8.46 -14.25
CA GLY A 164 25.35 -7.94 -13.51
C GLY A 164 24.22 -8.95 -13.39
N GLY A 165 23.79 -9.21 -12.15
CA GLY A 165 22.65 -10.07 -11.88
C GLY A 165 21.37 -9.39 -12.36
N ASP A 166 20.74 -10.01 -13.35
CA ASP A 166 19.39 -9.74 -13.81
C ASP A 166 18.41 -9.89 -12.64
N SER A 167 18.16 -8.80 -11.91
CA SER A 167 17.10 -8.75 -10.92
C SER A 167 15.79 -8.71 -11.70
N GLY A 168 15.17 -9.88 -11.91
CA GLY A 168 13.94 -10.02 -12.67
C GLY A 168 12.98 -8.85 -12.43
N LYS A 169 12.62 -8.16 -13.51
CA LYS A 169 11.85 -6.92 -13.54
C LYS A 169 10.63 -7.02 -12.60
N GLN A 170 10.55 -6.13 -11.61
CA GLN A 170 9.37 -6.01 -10.75
C GLN A 170 8.31 -5.16 -11.43
N ASP A 171 7.05 -5.58 -11.35
CA ASP A 171 5.91 -4.76 -11.73
C ASP A 171 5.36 -4.08 -10.46
N ILE A 172 5.64 -2.79 -10.30
CA ILE A 172 5.24 -2.01 -9.12
C ILE A 172 4.31 -0.89 -9.54
N GLN A 173 3.17 -0.81 -8.86
CA GLN A 173 2.21 0.28 -9.05
C GLN A 173 1.76 0.84 -7.70
N GLU A 174 2.00 2.15 -7.51
CA GLU A 174 1.52 2.93 -6.36
C GLU A 174 0.48 3.92 -6.88
N VAL A 175 -0.79 3.70 -6.52
CA VAL A 175 -1.94 4.44 -7.05
C VAL A 175 -2.66 5.16 -5.91
N TRP A 176 -2.91 6.44 -6.08
CA TRP A 176 -3.54 7.30 -5.09
C TRP A 176 -5.05 7.45 -5.37
N PHE A 177 -5.85 7.21 -4.35
CA PHE A 177 -7.30 7.22 -4.37
C PHE A 177 -7.86 8.33 -3.46
N PRO A 178 -9.03 8.91 -3.80
CA PRO A 178 -9.68 9.91 -2.96
C PRO A 178 -10.13 9.27 -1.64
N GLY A 179 -10.16 10.06 -0.57
CA GLY A 179 -10.55 9.64 0.77
C GLY A 179 -9.41 9.51 1.77
N CYS A 180 -9.77 9.33 3.04
CA CYS A 180 -8.83 9.08 4.13
C CYS A 180 -8.38 7.62 4.18
N HIS A 181 -7.59 7.25 5.19
CA HIS A 181 -7.00 5.92 5.33
C HIS A 181 -8.00 4.76 5.21
N SER A 182 -9.13 4.86 5.91
CA SER A 182 -10.19 3.83 5.91
C SER A 182 -11.13 3.95 4.72
N ASP A 183 -11.14 5.09 4.00
CA ASP A 183 -11.82 5.19 2.71
C ASP A 183 -11.07 4.43 1.61
N VAL A 184 -9.78 4.14 1.80
CA VAL A 184 -8.99 3.32 0.87
C VAL A 184 -8.91 1.87 1.30
N GLY A 185 -8.67 1.60 2.58
CA GLY A 185 -8.56 0.22 3.08
C GLY A 185 -9.86 -0.41 3.57
N GLY A 186 -10.95 0.35 3.62
CA GLY A 186 -12.23 -0.06 4.19
C GLY A 186 -12.29 0.13 5.72
N GLY A 187 -13.49 -0.14 6.25
CA GLY A 187 -13.76 -0.12 7.70
C GLY A 187 -14.72 0.98 8.17
N TRP A 188 -15.30 1.76 7.27
CA TRP A 188 -16.42 2.65 7.59
C TRP A 188 -17.77 1.97 7.38
N ASP A 189 -18.71 2.27 8.27
CA ASP A 189 -20.12 1.95 8.07
C ASP A 189 -20.74 2.93 7.05
N PHE A 190 -21.88 2.56 6.48
CA PHE A 190 -22.59 3.45 5.57
C PHE A 190 -23.17 4.65 6.32
N ASP A 191 -23.05 5.83 5.72
CA ASP A 191 -23.90 6.95 6.08
C ASP A 191 -25.35 6.72 5.61
N LYS A 192 -26.33 7.39 6.21
CA LYS A 192 -27.75 7.27 5.87
C LYS A 192 -28.07 7.67 4.43
N GLU A 193 -27.27 8.56 3.86
CA GLU A 193 -27.44 9.07 2.50
C GLU A 193 -26.45 8.49 1.48
N GLU A 194 -25.61 7.52 1.89
CA GLU A 194 -24.53 6.96 1.07
C GLU A 194 -24.97 5.69 0.32
N ASP A 195 -25.05 5.75 -1.02
CA ASP A 195 -25.39 4.57 -1.82
C ASP A 195 -24.22 3.56 -1.94
N TRP A 196 -22.99 4.06 -2.01
CA TRP A 196 -21.76 3.28 -2.22
C TRP A 196 -20.62 3.85 -1.39
N ARG A 197 -19.87 2.97 -0.73
CA ARG A 197 -18.67 3.35 0.01
C ARG A 197 -17.56 3.84 -0.90
N LEU A 198 -16.79 4.79 -0.41
CA LEU A 198 -15.60 5.29 -1.12
C LEU A 198 -14.51 4.19 -1.30
N SER A 199 -14.49 3.18 -0.42
CA SER A 199 -13.59 2.01 -0.47
C SER A 199 -13.83 1.05 -1.63
N HIS A 200 -14.99 1.16 -2.29
CA HIS A 200 -15.35 0.28 -3.39
C HIS A 200 -14.36 0.34 -4.56
N GLY A 201 -13.94 1.55 -4.97
CA GLY A 201 -12.98 1.75 -6.05
C GLY A 201 -11.61 1.07 -5.81
N PRO A 202 -10.92 1.40 -4.71
CA PRO A 202 -9.67 0.75 -4.31
C PRO A 202 -9.77 -0.78 -4.19
N LEU A 203 -10.88 -1.30 -3.64
CA LEU A 203 -11.11 -2.73 -3.50
C LEU A 203 -11.23 -3.41 -4.87
N VAL A 204 -12.06 -2.88 -5.77
CA VAL A 204 -12.24 -3.42 -7.12
C VAL A 204 -10.92 -3.38 -7.89
N TRP A 205 -10.16 -2.29 -7.78
CA TRP A 205 -8.82 -2.18 -8.40
C TRP A 205 -7.87 -3.29 -7.91
N MET A 206 -7.78 -3.52 -6.60
CA MET A 206 -6.89 -4.52 -6.03
C MET A 206 -7.30 -5.94 -6.43
N VAL A 207 -8.61 -6.26 -6.37
CA VAL A 207 -9.12 -7.57 -6.79
C VAL A 207 -8.82 -7.82 -8.26
N TYR A 208 -9.07 -6.82 -9.10
CA TYR A 208 -8.82 -6.92 -10.54
C TYR A 208 -7.33 -7.14 -10.84
N GLU A 209 -6.42 -6.41 -10.18
CA GLU A 209 -4.98 -6.64 -10.34
C GLU A 209 -4.53 -8.01 -9.82
N ALA A 210 -5.10 -8.49 -8.71
CA ALA A 210 -4.81 -9.83 -8.21
C ALA A 210 -5.31 -10.94 -9.15
N GLN A 211 -6.51 -10.78 -9.74
CA GLN A 211 -7.03 -11.70 -10.76
C GLN A 211 -6.14 -11.74 -11.99
N ARG A 212 -5.64 -10.57 -12.43
CA ARG A 212 -4.68 -10.49 -13.55
C ARG A 212 -3.34 -11.13 -13.25
N ALA A 213 -2.93 -11.19 -11.99
CA ALA A 213 -1.78 -11.96 -11.55
C ALA A 213 -2.06 -13.48 -11.51
N GLY A 214 -3.32 -13.91 -11.60
CA GLY A 214 -3.71 -15.32 -11.58
C GLY A 214 -4.40 -15.77 -10.29
N LEU A 215 -4.75 -14.86 -9.39
CA LEU A 215 -5.53 -15.21 -8.20
C LEU A 215 -7.00 -15.46 -8.58
N HIS A 216 -7.46 -16.68 -8.38
CA HIS A 216 -8.85 -17.03 -8.56
C HIS A 216 -9.66 -16.74 -7.29
N PHE A 217 -10.77 -16.02 -7.47
CA PHE A 217 -11.74 -15.77 -6.42
C PHE A 217 -12.98 -16.63 -6.64
N ASP A 218 -13.59 -17.06 -5.55
CA ASP A 218 -14.92 -17.65 -5.55
C ASP A 218 -15.93 -16.57 -6.01
N LYS A 219 -16.59 -16.82 -7.16
CA LYS A 219 -17.46 -15.84 -7.80
C LYS A 219 -18.60 -15.43 -6.86
N GLU A 220 -19.22 -16.37 -6.16
CA GLU A 220 -20.35 -16.08 -5.28
C GLU A 220 -19.94 -15.19 -4.11
N LYS A 221 -18.78 -15.45 -3.52
CA LYS A 221 -18.25 -14.62 -2.42
C LYS A 221 -17.82 -13.25 -2.89
N LEU A 222 -17.25 -13.16 -4.09
CA LEU A 222 -16.89 -11.88 -4.67
C LEU A 222 -18.13 -11.03 -4.97
N ASP A 223 -19.17 -11.64 -5.54
CA ASP A 223 -20.44 -10.99 -5.82
C ASP A 223 -21.12 -10.52 -4.52
N MET A 224 -21.05 -11.33 -3.44
CA MET A 224 -21.52 -10.93 -2.11
C MET A 224 -20.73 -9.74 -1.54
N LEU A 225 -19.39 -9.74 -1.70
CA LEU A 225 -18.54 -8.65 -1.23
C LEU A 225 -18.86 -7.34 -1.98
N VAL A 226 -18.92 -7.38 -3.31
CA VAL A 226 -19.30 -6.23 -4.13
C VAL A 226 -20.71 -5.74 -3.78
N SER A 227 -21.64 -6.66 -3.52
CA SER A 227 -22.99 -6.30 -3.07
C SER A 227 -23.00 -5.64 -1.69
N SER A 228 -22.06 -6.01 -0.80
CA SER A 228 -21.96 -5.44 0.55
C SER A 228 -21.42 -4.01 0.58
N GLU A 229 -20.74 -3.57 -0.49
CA GLU A 229 -20.29 -2.19 -0.67
C GLU A 229 -21.40 -1.24 -1.14
N ARG A 230 -22.60 -1.78 -1.40
CA ARG A 230 -23.82 -1.02 -1.70
C ARG A 230 -24.76 -0.98 -0.50
N GLN A 231 -25.29 0.19 -0.19
CA GLN A 231 -26.36 0.30 0.80
C GLN A 231 -27.68 -0.20 0.22
N VAL A 232 -28.29 -1.22 0.83
CA VAL A 232 -29.61 -1.72 0.43
C VAL A 232 -30.68 -0.80 1.01
N LYS A 233 -31.29 0.05 0.18
CA LYS A 233 -32.51 0.80 0.54
C LYS A 233 -33.70 -0.17 0.46
N VAL A 234 -34.49 -0.25 1.53
CA VAL A 234 -35.51 -1.31 1.78
C VAL A 234 -36.74 -1.25 0.85
N ASP A 235 -36.82 -0.32 -0.10
CA ASP A 235 -38.07 -0.02 -0.80
C ASP A 235 -38.26 -0.64 -2.20
N SER A 236 -37.67 -1.81 -2.51
CA SER A 236 -38.07 -2.49 -3.76
C SER A 236 -38.19 -4.01 -3.65
N VAL A 237 -39.42 -4.45 -3.88
CA VAL A 237 -39.90 -5.82 -3.91
C VAL A 237 -39.60 -6.38 -5.31
N ASP A 238 -38.37 -6.85 -5.58
CA ASP A 238 -38.16 -7.92 -6.56
C ASP A 238 -36.72 -8.50 -6.57
N LYS A 239 -36.48 -9.51 -5.72
CA LYS A 239 -35.12 -10.07 -5.51
C LYS A 239 -34.56 -10.87 -6.70
N ARG A 240 -35.36 -11.20 -7.72
CA ARG A 240 -35.01 -12.15 -8.80
C ARG A 240 -34.61 -11.49 -10.11
N SER A 241 -35.26 -10.38 -10.49
CA SER A 241 -34.93 -9.55 -11.66
C SER A 241 -33.67 -8.71 -11.43
N GLU A 242 -33.44 -8.25 -10.19
CA GLU A 242 -32.19 -7.57 -9.82
C GLU A 242 -30.96 -8.47 -9.96
N LYS A 243 -31.07 -9.78 -9.71
CA LYS A 243 -29.93 -10.70 -9.77
C LYS A 243 -29.39 -10.90 -11.18
N LEU A 244 -30.23 -10.70 -12.21
CA LEU A 244 -29.85 -10.81 -13.61
C LEU A 244 -29.25 -9.50 -14.17
N ALA A 245 -29.61 -8.34 -13.61
CA ALA A 245 -29.03 -7.04 -13.95
C ALA A 245 -27.60 -6.86 -13.37
N ARG A 246 -27.36 -7.39 -12.17
CA ARG A 246 -26.11 -7.34 -11.38
C ARG A 246 -24.83 -7.76 -12.10
N ASP A 247 -24.92 -8.57 -13.16
CA ASP A 247 -23.78 -9.13 -13.89
C ASP A 247 -23.36 -8.28 -15.12
N SER A 248 -23.99 -7.12 -15.35
CA SER A 248 -23.65 -6.28 -16.51
C SER A 248 -22.39 -5.43 -16.25
N PRO A 249 -21.45 -5.32 -17.21
CA PRO A 249 -20.30 -4.42 -17.11
C PRO A 249 -20.69 -2.95 -16.87
N GLU A 250 -21.89 -2.55 -17.30
CA GLU A 250 -22.45 -1.22 -17.12
C GLU A 250 -22.75 -0.91 -15.65
N ASP A 251 -23.22 -1.90 -14.88
CA ASP A 251 -23.49 -1.74 -13.45
C ASP A 251 -22.19 -1.58 -12.64
N LEU A 252 -21.12 -2.31 -13.00
CA LEU A 252 -19.82 -2.10 -12.38
C LEU A 252 -19.30 -0.69 -12.65
N VAL A 253 -19.34 -0.25 -13.90
CA VAL A 253 -18.94 1.11 -14.31
C VAL A 253 -19.72 2.18 -13.55
N LYS A 254 -21.03 1.97 -13.38
CA LYS A 254 -21.91 2.86 -12.62
C LYS A 254 -21.56 2.86 -11.13
N SER A 255 -21.31 1.70 -10.53
CA SER A 255 -20.93 1.58 -9.12
C SER A 255 -19.64 2.33 -8.82
N LEU A 256 -18.60 2.16 -9.65
CA LEU A 256 -17.32 2.84 -9.51
C LEU A 256 -17.44 4.36 -9.62
N HIS A 257 -18.29 4.81 -10.55
CA HIS A 257 -18.56 6.24 -10.73
C HIS A 257 -19.33 6.84 -9.57
N LEU A 258 -20.35 6.13 -9.04
CA LEU A 258 -21.11 6.60 -7.89
C LEU A 258 -20.27 6.58 -6.61
N SER A 259 -19.47 5.54 -6.38
CA SER A 259 -18.56 5.51 -5.23
C SER A 259 -17.53 6.63 -5.30
N SER A 260 -16.95 6.91 -6.48
CA SER A 260 -15.94 7.96 -6.63
C SER A 260 -16.50 9.36 -6.41
N THR A 261 -17.67 9.65 -7.00
CA THR A 261 -18.26 11.00 -7.02
C THR A 261 -19.14 11.31 -5.81
N LYS A 262 -19.93 10.35 -5.33
CA LYS A 262 -20.92 10.54 -4.26
C LYS A 262 -20.56 9.88 -2.92
N GLY A 263 -19.60 8.96 -2.89
CA GLY A 263 -19.18 8.30 -1.64
C GLY A 263 -18.74 9.33 -0.59
N VAL A 264 -18.99 9.06 0.68
CA VAL A 264 -18.75 10.03 1.77
C VAL A 264 -17.24 10.16 2.01
N LEU A 265 -16.77 11.41 2.17
CA LEU A 265 -15.39 11.68 2.55
C LEU A 265 -15.29 11.79 4.07
N HIS A 266 -14.73 10.75 4.68
CA HIS A 266 -14.55 10.71 6.13
C HIS A 266 -13.33 11.54 6.54
N ASP A 267 -13.42 12.20 7.69
CA ASP A 267 -12.36 13.04 8.23
C ASP A 267 -12.13 12.75 9.70
N SER A 268 -11.18 11.86 10.00
CA SER A 268 -10.84 11.46 11.36
C SER A 268 -10.25 12.56 12.25
N LEU A 269 -10.08 13.79 11.74
CA LEU A 269 -9.67 14.97 12.52
C LEU A 269 -10.84 15.96 12.78
N LYS A 270 -12.04 15.72 12.24
CA LYS A 270 -13.22 16.53 12.62
C LYS A 270 -13.64 16.21 14.05
N THR A 271 -13.84 17.27 14.83
CA THR A 271 -14.30 17.20 16.22
C THR A 271 -15.70 16.58 16.26
N GLY A 272 -15.80 15.32 16.67
CA GLY A 272 -17.07 14.57 16.76
C GLY A 272 -16.99 13.14 16.24
N GLU A 273 -16.24 12.93 15.14
CA GLU A 273 -16.06 11.63 14.48
C GLU A 273 -14.62 11.10 14.64
N GLY A 274 -13.68 11.97 15.00
CA GLY A 274 -12.30 11.62 15.36
C GLY A 274 -12.10 11.45 16.87
N THR A 275 -11.28 10.48 17.27
CA THR A 275 -10.82 10.36 18.66
C THR A 275 -10.06 11.64 19.04
N ARG A 276 -10.50 12.36 20.08
CA ARG A 276 -9.85 13.58 20.61
C ARG A 276 -8.32 13.44 20.78
N PHE A 277 -7.87 12.20 20.97
CA PHE A 277 -6.47 11.80 20.95
C PHE A 277 -5.69 12.25 19.71
N TRP A 278 -6.20 12.03 18.50
CA TRP A 278 -5.48 12.38 17.27
C TRP A 278 -5.30 13.89 17.13
N TYR A 279 -6.33 14.66 17.46
CA TYR A 279 -6.25 16.12 17.48
C TYR A 279 -5.17 16.64 18.44
N LEU A 280 -5.01 16.02 19.62
CA LEU A 280 -3.96 16.38 20.56
C LEU A 280 -2.56 16.07 19.99
N MET A 281 -2.41 14.92 19.33
CA MET A 281 -1.15 14.48 18.72
C MET A 281 -0.66 15.43 17.62
N GLU A 282 -1.57 16.14 16.93
CA GLU A 282 -1.23 17.14 15.91
C GLU A 282 -0.39 18.32 16.43
N HIS A 283 -0.40 18.52 17.75
CA HIS A 283 0.30 19.60 18.44
C HIS A 283 1.64 19.16 19.05
N ILE A 284 2.05 17.89 18.83
CA ILE A 284 3.32 17.33 19.31
C ILE A 284 4.36 17.34 18.17
N PRO A 285 5.61 17.75 18.42
CA PRO A 285 6.66 17.84 17.40
C PRO A 285 7.27 16.48 17.05
N PHE A 286 6.50 15.60 16.40
CA PHE A 286 7.00 14.34 15.88
C PHE A 286 7.96 14.57 14.70
N ARG A 287 9.04 13.78 14.66
CA ARG A 287 9.90 13.66 13.48
C ARG A 287 9.08 13.04 12.35
N ARG A 288 9.07 13.69 11.19
CA ARG A 288 8.40 13.22 9.97
C ARG A 288 9.22 13.55 8.73
N MET A 289 8.96 12.84 7.64
CA MET A 289 9.58 13.13 6.35
C MET A 289 8.68 14.09 5.59
N VAL A 290 9.26 15.17 5.04
CA VAL A 290 8.54 16.17 4.25
C VAL A 290 9.15 16.21 2.85
N LEU A 291 8.28 16.14 1.85
CA LEU A 291 8.67 16.25 0.45
C LEU A 291 9.14 17.67 0.13
N GLN A 292 10.30 17.79 -0.47
CA GLN A 292 10.86 19.07 -0.91
C GLN A 292 10.47 19.32 -2.38
N LEU A 293 10.61 20.57 -2.84
CA LEU A 293 10.35 20.95 -4.23
C LEU A 293 11.29 20.25 -5.23
N ASP A 294 12.49 19.88 -4.78
CA ASP A 294 13.45 19.10 -5.58
C ASP A 294 13.09 17.59 -5.68
N GLY A 295 12.01 17.16 -5.02
CA GLY A 295 11.56 15.76 -4.96
C GLY A 295 12.21 14.93 -3.85
N SER A 296 13.19 15.48 -3.13
CA SER A 296 13.85 14.81 -2.00
C SER A 296 12.97 14.79 -0.75
N TRP A 297 13.22 13.84 0.14
CA TRP A 297 12.52 13.74 1.42
C TRP A 297 13.45 14.14 2.57
N LYS A 298 13.04 15.11 3.40
CA LYS A 298 13.85 15.58 4.53
C LYS A 298 13.17 15.37 5.88
N PRO A 299 13.90 14.84 6.90
CA PRO A 299 13.37 14.71 8.24
C PRO A 299 13.18 16.08 8.89
N THR A 300 11.95 16.37 9.31
CA THR A 300 11.55 17.66 9.87
C THR A 300 10.72 17.43 11.14
N ARG A 301 10.91 18.29 12.16
CA ARG A 301 10.06 18.32 13.38
C ARG A 301 9.16 19.56 13.43
N TRP A 302 9.63 20.67 12.87
CA TRP A 302 8.94 21.96 12.86
C TRP A 302 8.73 22.44 11.42
N PRO A 303 7.56 23.02 11.07
CA PRO A 303 6.44 23.42 11.94
C PRO A 303 5.63 22.25 12.50
N LEU A 304 4.68 22.46 13.42
CA LEU A 304 3.76 21.39 13.87
C LEU A 304 2.86 20.90 12.71
N HIS A 305 2.33 19.68 12.84
CA HIS A 305 1.56 19.04 11.76
C HIS A 305 0.21 19.71 11.54
N ARG A 306 -0.55 20.01 12.60
CA ARG A 306 -1.82 20.78 12.56
C ARG A 306 -2.81 20.29 11.49
N GLY A 307 -2.85 18.98 11.22
CA GLY A 307 -3.72 18.36 10.22
C GLY A 307 -3.38 18.69 8.77
N ARG A 308 -2.10 18.96 8.46
CA ARG A 308 -1.61 19.13 7.08
C ARG A 308 -1.96 17.90 6.23
N SER A 309 -2.19 18.14 4.94
CA SER A 309 -2.38 17.06 3.97
C SER A 309 -1.07 16.27 3.78
N ARG A 310 -1.17 15.08 3.21
CA ARG A 310 0.01 14.30 2.82
C ARG A 310 0.76 14.96 1.69
N ASP A 311 2.07 14.78 1.69
CA ASP A 311 2.89 15.13 0.54
C ASP A 311 2.73 14.05 -0.56
N ILE A 312 2.39 14.48 -1.77
CA ILE A 312 2.23 13.61 -2.94
C ILE A 312 3.32 13.99 -3.97
N PRO A 313 4.20 13.05 -4.36
CA PRO A 313 5.22 13.32 -5.37
C PRO A 313 4.65 13.69 -6.73
N LYS A 314 5.37 14.49 -7.54
CA LYS A 314 4.92 14.86 -8.90
C LYS A 314 4.66 13.65 -9.81
N TYR A 315 5.42 12.57 -9.63
CA TYR A 315 5.28 11.33 -10.40
C TYR A 315 4.21 10.37 -9.84
N ALA A 316 3.44 10.78 -8.83
CA ALA A 316 2.39 9.96 -8.25
C ALA A 316 1.30 9.65 -9.29
N GLN A 317 0.88 8.39 -9.33
CA GLN A 317 -0.21 7.95 -10.19
C GLN A 317 -1.53 8.20 -9.44
N ILE A 318 -2.35 9.10 -9.95
CA ILE A 318 -3.65 9.46 -9.39
C ILE A 318 -4.72 8.65 -10.11
N HIS A 319 -5.53 7.89 -9.38
CA HIS A 319 -6.60 7.10 -9.96
C HIS A 319 -7.67 8.00 -10.60
N VAL A 320 -8.30 7.55 -11.69
CA VAL A 320 -9.39 8.25 -12.38
C VAL A 320 -10.51 8.69 -11.44
N SER A 321 -10.78 7.94 -10.38
CA SER A 321 -11.80 8.28 -9.37
C SER A 321 -11.56 9.64 -8.70
N ALA A 322 -10.32 10.03 -8.44
CA ALA A 322 -10.01 11.35 -7.88
C ALA A 322 -10.29 12.47 -8.90
N ILE A 323 -9.95 12.24 -10.17
CA ILE A 323 -10.18 13.20 -11.25
C ILE A 323 -11.69 13.38 -11.50
N GLU A 324 -12.44 12.28 -11.58
CA GLU A 324 -13.90 12.31 -11.71
C GLU A 324 -14.55 13.04 -10.55
N ARG A 325 -14.08 12.79 -9.32
CA ARG A 325 -14.60 13.47 -8.14
C ARG A 325 -14.33 14.96 -8.17
N MET A 326 -13.12 15.40 -8.55
CA MET A 326 -12.83 16.84 -8.72
C MET A 326 -13.71 17.48 -9.79
N LYS A 327 -14.03 16.76 -10.88
CA LYS A 327 -14.96 17.27 -11.91
C LYS A 327 -16.40 17.35 -11.42
N ALA A 328 -16.87 16.37 -10.65
CA ALA A 328 -18.24 16.29 -10.17
C ALA A 328 -18.53 17.21 -8.97
N ASP A 329 -17.56 17.39 -8.07
CA ASP A 329 -17.68 18.19 -6.86
C ASP A 329 -16.67 19.34 -6.87
N THR A 330 -17.17 20.56 -7.04
CA THR A 330 -16.35 21.79 -7.01
C THR A 330 -15.75 22.08 -5.64
N THR A 331 -16.32 21.49 -4.57
CA THR A 331 -15.79 21.58 -3.21
C THR A 331 -14.68 20.58 -2.93
N TYR A 332 -14.48 19.57 -3.79
CA TYR A 332 -13.39 18.61 -3.67
C TYR A 332 -12.19 19.05 -4.51
N ARG A 333 -11.27 19.79 -3.90
CA ARG A 333 -10.04 20.31 -4.51
C ARG A 333 -8.83 20.04 -3.62
N PRO A 334 -8.35 18.78 -3.52
CA PRO A 334 -7.25 18.43 -2.63
C PRO A 334 -5.98 19.22 -2.98
N MET A 335 -5.51 20.02 -2.02
CA MET A 335 -4.37 20.92 -2.22
C MET A 335 -3.09 20.17 -2.59
N ASN A 336 -2.86 19.00 -2.00
CA ASN A 336 -1.69 18.15 -2.21
C ASN A 336 -1.65 17.48 -3.59
N VAL A 337 -2.77 17.46 -4.32
CA VAL A 337 -2.87 16.94 -5.68
C VAL A 337 -2.69 18.10 -6.68
N ILE A 338 -3.34 19.23 -6.41
CA ILE A 338 -3.39 20.39 -7.33
C ILE A 338 -2.11 21.23 -7.25
N LEU A 339 -1.60 21.54 -6.05
CA LEU A 339 -0.41 22.35 -5.88
C LEU A 339 0.87 21.50 -5.88
N GLU A 340 1.97 22.07 -6.38
CA GLU A 340 3.28 21.43 -6.32
C GLU A 340 3.97 21.72 -4.97
N GLY A 341 4.76 20.74 -4.50
CA GLY A 341 5.60 20.89 -3.31
C GLY A 341 4.98 20.36 -2.02
N PRO A 342 5.58 20.66 -0.86
CA PRO A 342 5.11 20.18 0.42
C PRO A 342 3.70 20.68 0.71
N ALA A 343 2.87 19.84 1.32
CA ALA A 343 1.59 20.22 1.88
C ALA A 343 1.82 21.11 3.12
N VAL A 344 2.05 22.41 2.87
CA VAL A 344 2.34 23.39 3.93
C VAL A 344 1.11 23.68 4.80
N GLN A 345 -0.10 23.47 4.27
CA GLN A 345 -1.36 23.76 4.94
C GLN A 345 -2.35 22.60 4.83
N LYS A 346 -3.40 22.66 5.66
CA LYS A 346 -4.54 21.74 5.59
C LYS A 346 -5.59 22.28 4.63
N GLY A 347 -6.32 21.39 3.98
CA GLY A 347 -7.59 21.72 3.33
C GLY A 347 -7.56 21.64 1.81
N LYS A 348 -8.56 22.31 1.22
CA LYS A 348 -8.85 22.25 -0.21
C LYS A 348 -8.67 23.65 -0.82
N VAL A 349 -8.21 23.71 -2.06
CA VAL A 349 -8.09 25.00 -2.76
C VAL A 349 -9.47 25.47 -3.25
N SER A 350 -9.62 26.78 -3.47
CA SER A 350 -10.86 27.33 -4.02
C SER A 350 -11.17 26.73 -5.39
N ALA A 351 -12.46 26.62 -5.75
CA ALA A 351 -12.90 26.16 -7.07
C ALA A 351 -12.43 27.06 -8.23
N GLN A 352 -11.91 28.26 -7.92
CA GLN A 352 -11.27 29.16 -8.89
C GLN A 352 -9.93 28.62 -9.40
N PHE A 353 -9.27 27.72 -8.67
CA PHE A 353 -8.10 27.01 -9.16
C PHE A 353 -8.57 25.90 -10.09
N ASP A 354 -7.98 25.86 -11.29
CA ASP A 354 -8.18 24.75 -12.21
C ASP A 354 -7.70 23.45 -11.57
N ILE A 355 -8.28 22.32 -11.97
CA ILE A 355 -7.86 20.99 -11.49
C ILE A 355 -6.48 20.60 -12.03
N GLY A 356 -5.90 21.41 -12.93
CA GLY A 356 -4.60 21.21 -13.56
C GLY A 356 -4.66 20.36 -14.82
N GLU A 357 -3.55 20.31 -15.55
CA GLU A 357 -3.41 19.42 -16.71
C GLU A 357 -2.98 18.02 -16.28
N TRP A 358 -3.73 17.03 -16.76
CA TRP A 358 -3.57 15.63 -16.39
C TRP A 358 -3.25 14.79 -17.62
N LYS A 359 -2.11 14.10 -17.58
CA LYS A 359 -1.73 13.13 -18.60
C LYS A 359 -2.14 11.74 -18.18
N VAL A 360 -2.80 11.01 -19.08
CA VAL A 360 -3.06 9.58 -18.87
C VAL A 360 -1.72 8.86 -18.80
N TRP A 361 -1.44 8.23 -17.66
CA TRP A 361 -0.22 7.48 -17.42
C TRP A 361 -0.34 6.03 -17.91
N CYS A 362 -1.44 5.36 -17.57
CA CYS A 362 -1.69 3.99 -17.96
C CYS A 362 -3.18 3.69 -18.11
N HIS A 363 -3.49 2.64 -18.89
CA HIS A 363 -4.82 2.05 -19.02
C HIS A 363 -5.93 3.04 -19.42
N LYS A 364 -5.67 3.86 -20.45
CA LYS A 364 -6.63 4.83 -20.98
C LYS A 364 -7.99 4.19 -21.25
N GLY A 365 -9.05 4.74 -20.66
CA GLY A 365 -10.43 4.26 -20.81
C GLY A 365 -10.83 3.06 -19.95
N ASP A 366 -9.91 2.45 -19.19
CA ASP A 366 -10.22 1.39 -18.23
C ASP A 366 -10.54 2.00 -16.87
N ARG A 367 -11.83 2.15 -16.54
CA ARG A 367 -12.26 2.81 -15.29
C ARG A 367 -11.77 2.14 -14.00
N VAL A 368 -11.34 0.88 -14.06
CA VAL A 368 -10.81 0.17 -12.89
C VAL A 368 -9.36 0.56 -12.63
N ARG A 369 -8.57 0.85 -13.67
CA ARG A 369 -7.11 1.01 -13.58
C ARG A 369 -6.54 2.30 -14.14
N GLU A 370 -7.37 3.09 -14.81
CA GLU A 370 -6.93 4.32 -15.43
C GLU A 370 -6.34 5.24 -14.37
N ALA A 371 -5.09 5.63 -14.60
CA ALA A 371 -4.36 6.50 -13.72
C ALA A 371 -3.73 7.63 -14.52
N TYR A 372 -3.66 8.78 -13.87
CA TYR A 372 -3.16 10.03 -14.40
C TYR A 372 -1.92 10.45 -13.63
N VAL A 373 -1.02 11.16 -14.31
CA VAL A 373 0.10 11.85 -13.69
C VAL A 373 -0.01 13.33 -14.07
N ARG A 374 0.37 14.22 -13.16
CA ARG A 374 0.37 15.66 -13.41
C ARG A 374 1.46 16.03 -14.41
N GLU A 375 1.15 16.90 -15.36
CA GLU A 375 2.14 17.40 -16.34
C GLU A 375 3.20 18.33 -15.72
#